data_AF-K1LWB7-F1
#
_entry.id   AF-K1LWB7-F1
#
_cell.length_a   1.000
_cell.length_b   1.000
_cell.length_c   1.000
_cell.angle_alpha   90.00
_cell.angle_beta   90.00
_cell.angle_gamma   90.00
#
_symmetry.space_group_name_H-M   'P 1'
#
loop_
_entity.id
_entity.type
_entity.pdbx_description
1 polymer ?
#
loop_
_entity_poly.entity_id
_entity_poly.type
_entity_poly.pdbx_seq_one_letter_code
_entity_poly.pdbx_strand_id
1 'polypeptide(L)'
;MRIHVVIFLLLSIMLGMACSESEKLPDDNLALYFPPVSGNWEQADPVAQGWNLNNLQDLKVNLDQNGTRAFIILVNGRIVVEEYFGKRLVGNLDFDQNSQWYWASAGKVLTATLAGLAQKDGFLDINHPVKPRC
;
A
#
# COMPACT_ATOMS: atom_id res chain seq x y z
N MET A 1 59.09 3.61 3.41
CA MET A 1 58.30 4.79 2.97
C MET A 1 57.55 4.57 1.65
N ARG A 2 58.18 4.02 0.59
CA ARG A 2 57.54 3.87 -0.74
C ARG A 2 56.35 2.88 -0.80
N ILE A 3 56.42 1.75 -0.09
CA ILE A 3 55.34 0.74 -0.08
C ILE A 3 54.09 1.20 0.67
N HIS A 4 54.26 1.94 1.77
CA HIS A 4 53.13 2.42 2.56
C HIS A 4 52.33 3.49 1.81
N VAL A 5 53.00 4.32 1.01
CA VAL A 5 52.34 5.30 0.12
C VAL A 5 51.53 4.59 -0.98
N VAL A 6 52.07 3.51 -1.56
CA VAL A 6 51.35 2.71 -2.59
C VAL A 6 50.13 2.00 -2.00
N ILE A 7 50.24 1.43 -0.79
CA ILE A 7 49.12 0.80 -0.09
C ILE A 7 48.04 1.84 0.27
N PHE A 8 48.45 3.03 0.73
CA PHE A 8 47.51 4.13 1.03
C PHE A 8 46.80 4.63 -0.23
N LEU A 9 47.50 4.69 -1.37
CA LEU A 9 46.92 5.07 -2.66
C LEU A 9 45.92 4.01 -3.17
N LEU A 10 46.24 2.72 -3.02
CA LEU A 10 45.34 1.61 -3.40
C LEU A 10 44.09 1.53 -2.52
N LEU A 11 44.21 1.78 -1.21
CA LEU A 11 43.05 1.87 -0.31
C LEU A 11 42.17 3.08 -0.63
N SER A 12 42.76 4.23 -0.98
CA SER A 12 42.01 5.43 -1.39
C SER A 12 41.21 5.22 -2.68
N ILE A 13 41.68 4.39 -3.61
CA ILE A 13 40.98 4.09 -4.87
C ILE A 13 39.77 3.16 -4.62
N MET A 14 39.87 2.25 -3.64
CA MET A 14 38.77 1.34 -3.29
C MET A 14 37.60 2.02 -2.55
N LEU A 15 37.80 3.18 -1.94
CA LEU A 15 36.71 3.98 -1.34
C LEU A 15 35.95 4.86 -2.37
N GLY A 16 36.42 4.96 -3.62
CA GLY A 16 35.83 5.84 -4.63
C GLY A 16 34.74 5.22 -5.51
N MET A 17 34.54 3.90 -5.46
CA MET A 17 33.49 3.20 -6.23
C MET A 17 32.29 2.85 -5.35
N ALA A 18 31.69 3.87 -4.72
CA ALA A 18 30.32 3.76 -4.23
C ALA A 18 29.38 4.15 -5.37
N CYS A 19 28.84 3.15 -6.07
CA CYS A 19 27.76 3.37 -7.02
C CYS A 19 26.51 3.69 -6.20
N SER A 20 26.10 4.95 -6.11
CA SER A 20 24.77 5.29 -5.63
C SER A 20 23.79 5.05 -6.77
N GLU A 21 22.95 4.02 -6.68
CA GLU A 21 21.70 4.04 -7.44
C GLU A 21 20.95 5.30 -7.01
N SER A 22 20.73 6.23 -7.93
CA SER A 22 19.80 7.32 -7.67
C SER A 22 18.41 6.71 -7.70
N GLU A 23 17.85 6.40 -6.54
CA GLU A 23 16.43 6.09 -6.45
C GLU A 23 15.67 7.34 -6.93
N LYS A 24 14.99 7.22 -8.08
CA LYS A 24 14.03 8.24 -8.50
C LYS A 24 12.91 8.25 -7.47
N LEU A 25 12.91 9.26 -6.60
CA LEU A 25 11.79 9.53 -5.73
C LEU A 25 10.52 9.67 -6.58
N PRO A 26 9.39 9.09 -6.16
CA PRO A 26 8.12 9.26 -6.87
C PRO A 26 7.84 10.75 -7.08
N ASP A 27 7.33 11.11 -8.27
CA ASP A 27 6.93 12.48 -8.59
C ASP A 27 5.83 12.93 -7.62
N ASP A 28 6.21 13.78 -6.67
CA ASP A 28 5.39 14.29 -5.56
C ASP A 28 4.35 15.34 -6.03
N ASN A 29 4.23 15.57 -7.34
CA ASN A 29 3.28 16.55 -7.92
C ASN A 29 1.86 16.01 -8.17
N LEU A 30 1.59 14.72 -7.91
CA LEU A 30 0.24 14.18 -8.06
C LEU A 30 -0.58 14.47 -6.80
N ALA A 31 -1.53 15.41 -6.93
CA ALA A 31 -2.49 15.72 -5.87
C ALA A 31 -3.18 14.45 -5.35
N LEU A 32 -3.21 14.32 -4.03
CA LEU A 32 -3.88 13.22 -3.33
C LEU A 32 -5.36 13.19 -3.72
N TYR A 33 -5.81 12.09 -4.29
CA TYR A 33 -7.20 11.88 -4.66
C TYR A 33 -7.96 11.20 -3.53
N PHE A 34 -9.17 11.67 -3.29
CA PHE A 34 -10.13 11.04 -2.39
C PHE A 34 -11.33 10.58 -3.21
N PRO A 35 -11.70 9.30 -3.15
CA PRO A 35 -12.80 8.80 -3.94
C PRO A 35 -14.13 9.43 -3.54
N PRO A 36 -15.08 9.59 -4.50
CA PRO A 36 -16.40 10.07 -4.20
C PRO A 36 -17.16 9.05 -3.32
N VAL A 37 -18.13 9.54 -2.55
CA VAL A 37 -18.99 8.70 -1.69
C VAL A 37 -19.79 7.69 -2.53
N SER A 38 -20.12 8.05 -3.77
CA SER A 38 -20.77 7.19 -4.73
C SER A 38 -20.19 7.40 -6.13
N GLY A 39 -20.20 6.34 -6.94
CA GLY A 39 -19.61 6.34 -8.28
C GLY A 39 -18.30 5.57 -8.36
N ASN A 40 -17.67 5.66 -9.53
CA ASN A 40 -16.44 4.92 -9.83
C ASN A 40 -15.22 5.66 -9.28
N TRP A 41 -14.21 4.91 -8.85
CA TRP A 41 -12.93 5.47 -8.42
C TRP A 41 -12.04 5.75 -9.64
N GLU A 42 -11.22 6.79 -9.55
CA GLU A 42 -10.20 7.06 -10.57
C GLU A 42 -9.16 5.94 -10.60
N GLN A 43 -8.80 5.54 -11.82
CA GLN A 43 -7.72 4.60 -12.09
C GLN A 43 -6.48 5.33 -12.59
N ALA A 44 -5.30 4.82 -12.23
CA ALA A 44 -4.02 5.30 -12.72
C ALA A 44 -3.33 4.17 -13.51
N ASP A 45 -2.73 4.53 -14.65
CA ASP A 45 -2.07 3.56 -15.52
C ASP A 45 -0.70 3.14 -14.93
N PRO A 46 -0.48 1.85 -14.62
CA PRO A 46 0.81 1.36 -14.13
C PRO A 46 1.95 1.62 -15.12
N VAL A 47 1.69 1.65 -16.43
CA VAL A 47 2.72 1.93 -17.45
C VAL A 47 3.19 3.38 -17.36
N ALA A 48 2.24 4.31 -17.20
CA ALA A 48 2.55 5.72 -17.00
C ALA A 48 3.36 5.98 -15.72
N GLN A 49 3.25 5.09 -14.73
CA GLN A 49 4.04 5.11 -13.49
C GLN A 49 5.40 4.39 -13.61
N GLY A 50 5.74 3.86 -14.79
CA GLY A 50 7.01 3.17 -15.04
C GLY A 50 7.09 1.76 -14.44
N TRP A 51 5.95 1.11 -14.18
CA TRP A 51 5.94 -0.23 -13.60
C TRP A 51 6.32 -1.30 -14.62
N ASN A 52 6.99 -2.35 -14.14
CA ASN A 52 7.29 -3.52 -14.95
C ASN A 52 6.07 -4.44 -15.03
N LEU A 53 5.42 -4.50 -16.19
CA LEU A 53 4.22 -5.30 -16.40
C LEU A 53 4.43 -6.81 -16.26
N ASN A 54 5.64 -7.32 -16.54
CA ASN A 54 5.94 -8.74 -16.36
C ASN A 54 5.91 -9.10 -14.87
N ASN A 55 6.58 -8.30 -14.03
CA ASN A 55 6.56 -8.50 -12.58
C ASN A 55 5.15 -8.36 -12.00
N LEU A 56 4.35 -7.43 -12.53
CA LEU A 56 2.96 -7.27 -12.12
C LEU A 56 2.13 -8.52 -12.49
N GLN A 57 2.36 -9.10 -13.66
CA GLN A 57 1.70 -10.35 -14.06
C GLN A 57 2.13 -11.52 -13.18
N ASP A 58 3.41 -11.65 -12.88
CA ASP A 58 3.95 -12.69 -11.98
C ASP A 58 3.35 -12.58 -10.57
N LEU A 59 3.18 -11.34 -10.07
CA LEU A 59 2.48 -11.08 -8.81
C LEU A 59 1.03 -11.58 -8.87
N LYS A 60 0.28 -11.26 -9.92
CA LYS A 60 -1.12 -11.71 -10.07
C LYS A 60 -1.22 -13.23 -10.07
N VAL A 61 -0.32 -13.92 -10.78
CA VAL A 61 -0.25 -15.39 -10.79
C VAL A 61 0.02 -15.92 -9.38
N ASN A 62 0.97 -15.33 -8.66
CA ASN A 62 1.29 -15.74 -7.30
C ASN A 62 0.09 -15.54 -6.36
N LEU A 63 -0.63 -14.42 -6.46
CA LEU A 63 -1.80 -14.13 -5.64
C LEU A 63 -2.92 -15.16 -5.85
N ASP A 64 -3.20 -15.51 -7.11
CA ASP A 64 -4.21 -16.51 -7.45
C ASP A 64 -3.83 -17.89 -6.91
N GLN A 65 -2.59 -18.33 -7.14
CA GLN A 65 -2.08 -19.61 -6.66
C GLN A 65 -2.10 -19.75 -5.14
N ASN A 66 -1.95 -18.65 -4.41
CA ASN A 66 -2.00 -18.63 -2.95
C ASN A 66 -3.42 -18.42 -2.38
N GLY A 67 -4.45 -18.49 -3.22
CA GLY A 67 -5.84 -18.45 -2.78
C GLY A 67 -6.29 -17.07 -2.30
N THR A 68 -5.65 -16.00 -2.78
CA THR A 68 -6.15 -14.62 -2.61
C THR A 68 -7.57 -14.52 -3.17
N ARG A 69 -8.39 -13.58 -2.67
CA ARG A 69 -9.75 -13.33 -3.20
C ARG A 69 -9.90 -11.97 -3.84
N ALA A 70 -9.29 -10.96 -3.22
CA ALA A 70 -9.24 -9.60 -3.73
C ALA A 70 -7.86 -9.01 -3.42
N PHE A 71 -7.35 -8.22 -4.34
CA PHE A 71 -6.12 -7.48 -4.16
C PHE A 71 -6.24 -6.12 -4.83
N ILE A 72 -5.89 -5.06 -4.10
CA ILE A 72 -5.98 -3.68 -4.57
C ILE A 72 -4.70 -2.93 -4.22
N ILE A 73 -4.17 -2.17 -5.17
CA ILE A 73 -3.07 -1.23 -4.95
C ILE A 73 -3.54 0.18 -5.31
N LEU A 74 -3.36 1.10 -4.36
CA LEU A 74 -3.64 2.52 -4.54
C LEU A 74 -2.34 3.32 -4.60
N VAL A 75 -2.23 4.24 -5.54
CA VAL A 75 -1.16 5.24 -5.60
C VAL A 75 -1.81 6.61 -5.62
N ASN A 76 -1.44 7.48 -4.67
CA ASN A 76 -2.04 8.80 -4.49
C ASN A 76 -3.58 8.77 -4.44
N GLY A 77 -4.12 7.72 -3.82
CA GLY A 77 -5.56 7.47 -3.66
C GLY A 77 -6.28 6.85 -4.86
N ARG A 78 -5.61 6.69 -6.01
CA ARG A 78 -6.17 6.13 -7.24
C ARG A 78 -5.86 4.66 -7.38
N ILE A 79 -6.77 3.89 -7.99
CA ILE A 79 -6.58 2.45 -8.22
C ILE A 79 -5.58 2.24 -9.36
N VAL A 80 -4.45 1.60 -9.08
CA VAL A 80 -3.50 1.17 -10.12
C VAL A 80 -3.71 -0.29 -10.49
N VAL A 81 -4.04 -1.11 -9.49
CA VAL A 81 -4.31 -2.54 -9.66
C VAL A 81 -5.52 -2.87 -8.80
N GLU A 82 -6.48 -3.59 -9.38
CA GLU A 82 -7.61 -4.16 -8.68
C GLU A 82 -7.91 -5.50 -9.35
N GLU A 83 -7.78 -6.58 -8.59
CA GLU A 83 -7.89 -7.95 -9.09
C GLU A 83 -8.72 -8.80 -8.13
N TYR A 84 -9.55 -9.66 -8.70
CA TYR A 84 -10.44 -10.56 -7.99
C TYR A 84 -10.23 -11.99 -8.48
N PHE A 85 -10.18 -12.93 -7.53
CA PHE A 85 -9.81 -14.31 -7.80
C PHE A 85 -10.80 -15.29 -7.13
N GLY A 86 -10.96 -16.45 -7.75
CA GLY A 86 -11.75 -17.55 -7.22
C GLY A 86 -13.26 -17.27 -7.11
N LYS A 87 -13.92 -18.01 -6.21
CA LYS A 87 -15.37 -18.00 -6.03
C LYS A 87 -15.78 -17.47 -4.65
N ARG A 88 -17.00 -16.94 -4.57
CA ARG A 88 -17.67 -16.56 -3.32
C ARG A 88 -17.98 -17.78 -2.45
N LEU A 89 -18.06 -17.58 -1.15
CA LEU A 89 -18.42 -18.65 -0.19
C LEU A 89 -19.85 -19.15 -0.35
N VAL A 90 -20.74 -18.31 -0.90
CA VAL A 90 -22.17 -18.60 -1.07
C VAL A 90 -22.53 -18.47 -2.54
N GLY A 91 -23.30 -19.42 -3.05
CA GLY A 91 -23.86 -19.37 -4.40
C GLY A 91 -22.91 -19.75 -5.54
N ASN A 92 -21.66 -20.12 -5.25
CA ASN A 92 -20.67 -20.57 -6.25
C ASN A 92 -20.46 -19.59 -7.43
N LEU A 93 -20.65 -18.30 -7.18
CA LEU A 93 -20.41 -17.23 -8.14
C LEU A 93 -18.96 -16.76 -8.08
N ASP A 94 -18.48 -16.13 -9.14
CA ASP A 94 -17.16 -15.46 -9.14
C ASP A 94 -17.08 -14.38 -8.08
N PHE A 95 -15.90 -14.27 -7.46
CA PHE A 95 -15.60 -13.18 -6.53
C PHE A 95 -15.39 -11.89 -7.33
N ASP A 96 -15.95 -10.78 -6.84
CA ASP A 96 -15.87 -9.46 -7.48
C ASP A 96 -15.93 -8.34 -6.43
N GLN A 97 -15.87 -7.09 -6.89
CA GLN A 97 -15.92 -5.88 -6.05
C GLN A 97 -17.15 -5.77 -5.14
N ASN A 98 -18.26 -6.44 -5.46
CA ASN A 98 -19.51 -6.39 -4.71
C ASN A 98 -19.65 -7.59 -3.75
N SER A 99 -18.66 -8.47 -3.73
CA SER A 99 -18.67 -9.68 -2.92
C SER A 99 -18.47 -9.36 -1.44
N GLN A 100 -19.41 -9.76 -0.60
CA GLN A 100 -19.31 -9.60 0.85
C GLN A 100 -18.27 -10.57 1.41
N TRP A 101 -17.41 -10.08 2.30
CA TRP A 101 -16.35 -10.89 2.94
C TRP A 101 -16.28 -10.63 4.44
N TYR A 102 -15.75 -11.60 5.18
CA TYR A 102 -15.53 -11.45 6.61
C TYR A 102 -14.22 -10.70 6.88
N TRP A 103 -14.34 -9.46 7.40
CA TRP A 103 -13.22 -8.55 7.63
C TRP A 103 -12.55 -8.66 9.01
N ALA A 104 -13.14 -9.42 9.94
CA ALA A 104 -12.60 -9.68 11.28
C ALA A 104 -12.04 -8.41 11.97
N SER A 105 -10.75 -8.44 12.36
CA SER A 105 -10.07 -7.34 13.06
C SER A 105 -9.93 -6.05 12.27
N ALA A 106 -10.10 -6.05 10.95
CA ALA A 106 -10.09 -4.81 10.18
C ALA A 106 -11.19 -3.83 10.64
N GLY A 107 -12.28 -4.34 11.22
CA GLY A 107 -13.32 -3.51 11.84
C GLY A 107 -12.79 -2.60 12.96
N LYS A 108 -11.68 -2.94 13.62
CA LYS A 108 -11.05 -2.09 14.64
C LYS A 108 -10.54 -0.77 14.06
N VAL A 109 -10.04 -0.78 12.83
CA VAL A 109 -9.56 0.43 12.14
C VAL A 109 -10.73 1.39 11.91
N LEU A 110 -11.85 0.87 11.40
CA LEU A 110 -13.07 1.68 11.21
C LEU A 110 -13.55 2.27 12.54
N THR A 111 -13.64 1.47 13.60
CA THR A 111 -14.05 1.95 14.92
C THR A 111 -13.08 3.00 15.48
N ALA A 112 -11.77 2.81 15.34
CA ALA A 112 -10.77 3.77 15.78
C ALA A 112 -10.88 5.09 15.00
N THR A 113 -11.06 5.03 13.69
CA THR A 113 -11.28 6.22 12.85
C THR A 113 -12.53 6.98 13.27
N LEU A 114 -13.66 6.28 13.50
CA LEU A 114 -14.90 6.91 13.97
C LEU A 114 -14.73 7.54 15.36
N ALA A 115 -14.03 6.89 16.29
CA ALA A 115 -13.72 7.46 17.60
C ALA A 115 -12.83 8.71 17.48
N GLY A 116 -11.84 8.69 16.58
CA GLY A 116 -11.00 9.86 16.29
C GLY A 116 -11.80 11.03 15.70
N LEU A 117 -12.76 10.76 14.81
CA LEU A 117 -13.67 11.79 14.29
C LEU A 117 -14.56 12.35 15.40
N ALA A 118 -15.13 11.51 16.26
CA ALA A 118 -15.92 11.95 17.40
C ALA A 118 -15.12 12.83 18.39
N GLN A 119 -13.85 12.48 18.63
CA GLN A 119 -12.92 13.31 19.41
C GLN A 119 -12.67 14.66 18.71
N LYS A 120 -12.34 14.64 17.41
CA LYS A 120 -12.13 15.87 16.61
C LYS A 120 -13.33 16.81 16.66
N ASP A 121 -14.54 16.26 16.65
CA ASP A 121 -15.80 17.01 16.65
C ASP A 121 -16.28 17.37 18.07
N GLY A 122 -15.54 17.00 19.11
CA GLY A 122 -15.82 17.34 20.51
C GLY A 122 -16.90 16.49 21.18
N PHE A 123 -17.32 15.38 20.56
CA PHE A 123 -18.31 14.45 21.12
C PHE A 123 -17.72 13.41 22.08
N LEU A 124 -16.41 13.21 22.06
CA LEU A 124 -15.68 12.24 22.87
C LEU A 124 -14.41 12.91 23.40
N ASP A 125 -13.98 12.57 24.61
CA ASP A 125 -12.61 12.81 25.09
C ASP A 125 -11.98 11.47 25.46
N ILE A 126 -10.94 11.06 24.73
CA ILE A 126 -10.26 9.77 24.96
C ILE A 126 -9.53 9.70 26.31
N ASN A 127 -9.32 10.81 27.00
CA ASN A 127 -8.75 10.84 28.34
C ASN A 127 -9.81 10.69 29.43
N HIS A 128 -11.10 10.74 29.09
CA HIS A 128 -12.18 10.57 30.04
C HIS A 128 -12.28 9.10 30.45
N PRO A 129 -12.26 8.78 31.76
CA PRO A 129 -12.40 7.40 32.22
C PRO A 129 -13.79 6.83 31.89
N VAL A 130 -13.83 5.60 31.39
CA VAL A 130 -15.10 4.87 31.20
C VAL A 130 -15.69 4.58 32.58
N LYS A 131 -16.86 5.14 32.90
CA LYS A 131 -17.57 4.83 34.14
C LYS A 131 -18.23 3.45 34.04
N PRO A 132 -17.85 2.47 34.88
CA PRO A 132 -18.60 1.22 34.99
C PRO A 132 -20.00 1.56 35.53
N ARG A 133 -21.04 0.97 34.95
CA ARG A 133 -22.38 1.05 35.50
C ARG A 133 -22.44 0.00 36.63
N CYS A 134 -22.43 0.47 37.88
CA CYS A 134 -22.72 -0.37 39.05
C CYS A 134 -24.20 -0.77 39.07
#